data_AF-A0AAU4WUM7-F1
#
_entry.id   AF-A0AAU4WUM7-F1
#
_cell.length_a   1.000
_cell.length_b   1.000
_cell.length_c   1.000
_cell.angle_alpha   90.00
_cell.angle_beta   90.00
_cell.angle_gamma   90.00
#
_symmetry.space_group_name_H-M   'P 1'
#
loop_
_entity.id
_entity.type
_entity.pdbx_description
1 polymer ?
#
loop_
_entity_poly.entity_id
_entity_poly.type
_entity_poly.pdbx_seq_one_letter_code
_entity_poly.pdbx_strand_id
1 'polypeptide(L)' 'MLRRPLTHGVQRNVGDSDTCRRPVFAWLTRYNTRCRQSANGHLGPNEYQHRHHTAKLALAA' A
#
# COMPACT_ATOMS: atom_id res chain seq x y z
N MET A 1 -2.83 12.91 34.15
CA MET A 1 -2.98 13.20 32.69
C MET A 1 -3.91 12.15 32.10
N LEU A 2 -5.17 12.51 31.81
CA LEU A 2 -6.16 11.56 31.28
C LEU A 2 -6.03 11.48 29.75
N ARG A 3 -5.79 10.28 29.25
CA ARG A 3 -5.71 9.95 27.84
C ARG A 3 -7.12 10.03 27.24
N ARG A 4 -7.33 10.90 26.26
CA ARG A 4 -8.63 11.05 25.57
C ARG A 4 -9.07 9.72 24.95
N PRO A 5 -10.25 9.17 25.27
CA PRO A 5 -10.80 8.05 24.54
C PRO A 5 -11.31 8.52 23.18
N LEU A 6 -10.85 7.87 22.10
CA LEU A 6 -11.39 8.07 20.76
C LEU A 6 -12.69 7.27 20.64
N THR A 7 -13.78 7.75 21.23
CA THR A 7 -15.12 7.23 20.92
C THR A 7 -15.79 8.16 19.92
N HIS A 8 -15.37 8.08 18.66
CA HIS A 8 -16.25 8.50 17.57
C HIS A 8 -16.99 7.26 17.08
N GLY A 9 -18.16 7.05 17.69
CA GLY A 9 -19.18 6.15 17.17
C GLY A 9 -19.66 6.69 15.83
N VAL A 10 -18.99 6.30 14.76
CA VAL A 10 -19.52 6.43 13.41
C VAL A 10 -20.32 5.17 13.14
N GLN A 11 -21.61 5.21 13.47
CA GLN A 11 -22.57 4.39 12.75
C GLN A 11 -22.66 4.95 11.33
N ARG A 12 -21.70 4.56 10.49
CA ARG A 12 -21.87 4.66 9.05
C ARG A 12 -22.91 3.63 8.71
N ASN A 13 -24.07 4.06 8.24
CA ASN A 13 -24.94 3.22 7.43
C ASN A 13 -24.01 2.37 6.54
N VAL A 14 -23.99 1.06 6.77
CA VAL A 14 -23.27 0.08 5.95
C VAL A 14 -24.07 -0.08 4.66
N GLY A 15 -24.40 1.05 4.04
CA GLY A 15 -25.00 1.12 2.74
C GLY A 15 -23.88 0.86 1.76
N ASP A 16 -23.87 -0.38 1.27
CA ASP A 16 -23.04 -0.83 0.16
C ASP A 16 -21.55 -1.06 0.51
N SER A 17 -21.21 -2.33 0.72
CA SER A 17 -19.83 -2.77 0.94
C SER A 17 -18.89 -2.37 -0.21
N ASP A 18 -19.41 -2.30 -1.43
CA ASP A 18 -18.67 -1.85 -2.61
C ASP A 18 -18.28 -0.37 -2.53
N THR A 19 -19.19 0.49 -2.09
CA THR A 19 -18.96 1.93 -1.88
C THR A 19 -17.94 2.19 -0.77
N CYS A 20 -17.87 1.32 0.24
CA CYS A 20 -16.86 1.42 1.30
C CYS A 20 -15.48 0.86 0.89
N ARG A 21 -15.43 -0.18 0.06
CA ARG A 21 -14.18 -0.86 -0.34
C ARG A 21 -13.43 -0.11 -1.44
N ARG A 22 -14.15 0.45 -2.43
CA ARG A 22 -13.55 1.15 -3.58
C ARG A 22 -12.58 2.28 -3.19
N PRO A 23 -12.91 3.20 -2.26
CA PRO A 23 -12.00 4.27 -1.87
C PRO A 23 -10.74 3.76 -1.17
N VAL A 24 -10.89 2.75 -0.32
CA VAL A 24 -9.78 2.13 0.43
C VAL A 24 -8.82 1.44 -0.53
N PHE A 25 -9.35 0.63 -1.46
CA PHE A 25 -8.53 -0.02 -2.49
C PHE A 25 -7.85 1.00 -3.40
N ALA A 26 -8.56 2.04 -3.85
CA ALA A 26 -7.96 3.10 -4.66
C ALA A 26 -6.83 3.82 -3.92
N TRP A 27 -7.04 4.15 -2.65
CA TRP A 27 -6.01 4.76 -1.80
C TRP A 27 -4.80 3.82 -1.61
N LEU A 28 -5.05 2.56 -1.29
CA LEU A 28 -3.99 1.55 -1.08
C LEU A 28 -3.15 1.35 -2.34
N THR A 29 -3.79 1.24 -3.51
CA THR A 29 -3.09 1.13 -4.80
C THR A 29 -2.23 2.36 -5.06
N ARG A 30 -2.79 3.57 -4.89
CA ARG A 30 -2.04 4.83 -5.09
C ARG A 30 -0.85 4.94 -4.13
N TYR A 31 -1.05 4.58 -2.86
CA TYR A 31 0.00 4.60 -1.86
C TYR A 31 1.12 3.60 -2.21
N ASN A 32 0.76 2.36 -2.52
CA ASN A 32 1.73 1.32 -2.90
C ASN A 32 2.50 1.66 -4.16
N THR A 33 1.86 2.26 -5.17
CA THR A 33 2.56 2.74 -6.37
C THR A 33 3.58 3.82 -6.03
N ARG A 34 3.23 4.82 -5.20
CA ARG A 34 4.18 5.85 -4.77
C ARG A 34 5.33 5.29 -3.93
N CYS A 35 5.03 4.37 -3.01
CA CYS A 35 6.04 3.72 -2.19
C CYS A 35 7.00 2.90 -3.04
N ARG A 36 6.50 2.12 -4.02
CA ARG A 36 7.33 1.42 -5.00
C ARG A 36 8.15 2.36 -5.87
N GLN A 37 7.59 3.46 -6.35
CA GLN A 37 8.36 4.42 -7.16
C GLN A 37 9.50 5.05 -6.35
N SER A 38 9.25 5.36 -5.07
CA SER A 38 10.27 5.85 -4.15
C SER A 38 11.34 4.78 -3.86
N ALA A 39 10.94 3.58 -3.45
CA ALA A 39 11.84 2.48 -3.12
C ALA A 39 12.63 1.96 -4.33
N ASN A 40 12.02 1.97 -5.51
CA ASN A 40 12.64 1.55 -6.75
C ASN A 40 13.34 2.71 -7.47
N GLY A 41 13.39 3.93 -6.92
CA GLY A 41 14.07 5.07 -7.55
C GLY A 41 13.62 5.38 -8.98
N HIS A 42 12.32 5.26 -9.27
CA HIS A 42 11.72 5.39 -10.61
C HIS A 42 12.21 4.39 -11.67
N LEU A 43 12.75 3.24 -11.25
CA LEU A 43 13.14 2.19 -12.19
C LEU A 43 11.94 1.66 -12.97
N GLY A 44 12.17 1.42 -14.26
CA GLY A 44 11.20 0.70 -15.09
C GLY A 44 10.95 -0.72 -14.55
N PRO A 45 9.78 -1.30 -14.81
CA PRO A 45 9.43 -2.63 -14.30
C PRO A 45 10.44 -3.72 -14.71
N ASN A 46 11.01 -3.62 -15.91
CA ASN A 46 12.01 -4.55 -16.42
C ASN A 46 13.37 -4.41 -15.69
N GLU A 47 13.80 -3.18 -15.40
CA GLU A 47 15.03 -2.91 -14.66
C GLU A 47 14.94 -3.34 -13.19
N TYR A 48 13.78 -3.09 -12.56
CA TYR A 48 13.50 -3.59 -11.22
C TYR A 48 13.57 -5.12 -11.16
N GLN A 49 12.92 -5.80 -12.11
CA GLN A 49 12.90 -7.27 -12.16
C GLN A 49 14.31 -7.84 -12.35
N HIS A 50 15.10 -7.26 -13.24
CA HIS A 50 16.48 -7.70 -13.46
C HIS A 50 17.33 -7.55 -12.18
N ARG A 51 17.27 -6.40 -11.50
CA ARG A 51 18.01 -6.16 -10.24
C ARG A 51 17.58 -7.11 -9.12
N HIS A 52 16.27 -7.33 -8.95
CA HIS A 52 15.75 -8.23 -7.92
C HIS A 52 15.99 -9.70 -8.24
N HIS A 53 15.98 -10.09 -9.52
CA HIS A 53 16.32 -11.44 -9.97
C HIS A 53 17.79 -11.75 -9.67
N THR A 54 18.69 -10.82 -10.01
CA THR A 54 20.12 -10.95 -9.69
C THR A 54 20.36 -11.00 -8.19
N ALA A 55 19.69 -10.16 -7.40
CA ALA A 55 19.79 -10.19 -5.94
C ALA A 55 19.28 -11.51 -5.33
N LYS A 56 18.18 -12.07 -5.87
CA LYS A 56 17.62 -13.34 -5.41
C LYS A 56 18.53 -14.53 -5.73
N LEU A 57 19.17 -14.52 -6.90
CA LEU A 57 20.16 -15.53 -7.27
C LEU A 57 21.42 -15.44 -6.42
N ALA A 58 21.91 -14.23 -6.14
CA ALA A 58 23.08 -14.03 -5.27
C ALA A 58 22.84 -14.45 -3.81
N LEU A 59 21.61 -14.35 -3.30
CA LEU A 59 21.24 -14.81 -1.96
C LEU A 59 21.12 -16.34 -1.86
N ALA A 60 20.94 -17.02 -2.99
CA ALA A 60 20.78 -18.47 -3.04
C ALA A 60 22.09 -19.25 -3.29
N ALA A 61 23.20 -18.55 -3.50
CA ALA A 61 24.54 -19.09 -3.68
C ALA A 61 25.32 -19.08 -2.36
#